data_AF-A0A3P6TPZ0-F1
#
_entry.id   AF-A0A3P6TPZ0-F1
#
_cell.length_a   1.000
_cell.length_b   1.000
_cell.length_c   1.000
_cell.angle_alpha   90.00
_cell.angle_beta   90.00
_cell.angle_gamma   90.00
#
_symmetry.space_group_name_H-M   'P 1'
#
loop_
_entity.id
_entity.type
_entity.pdbx_description
1 polymer ?
#
loop_
_entity_poly.entity_id
_entity_poly.type
_entity_poly.pdbx_seq_one_letter_code
_entity_poly.pdbx_strand_id
1 'polypeptide(L)'
;MHFFRFYRSLTLYERQPWTYQQAPQFLPTIAGYVKAWSENVVQLTVKGSGHFVPMDRPAQTLQMLVNFLRNNYNYSTPIFDVDTTPQPTLAPISPPKCTRKESDRIISMPGLDWSLPFKQYSGFLKGSDTHMLHYWYSI
;
A
#
# COMPACT_ATOMS: atom_id res chain seq x y z
N MET A 1 -11.11 36.75 -38.32
CA MET A 1 -10.20 36.02 -37.41
C MET A 1 -10.94 34.79 -36.89
N HIS A 2 -10.58 33.60 -37.36
CA HIS A 2 -11.14 32.34 -36.87
C HIS A 2 -10.19 31.78 -35.80
N PHE A 3 -10.61 31.82 -34.54
CA PHE A 3 -9.94 31.12 -33.45
C PHE A 3 -10.41 29.66 -33.45
N PHE A 4 -9.56 28.74 -33.91
CA PHE A 4 -9.75 27.32 -33.67
C PHE A 4 -9.21 26.99 -32.27
N ARG A 5 -10.10 26.61 -31.36
CA ARG A 5 -9.73 26.12 -30.03
C ARG A 5 -9.74 24.60 -30.06
N PHE A 6 -8.58 23.98 -30.26
CA PHE A 6 -8.40 22.54 -30.09
C PHE A 6 -8.38 22.22 -28.59
N TYR A 7 -9.46 21.67 -28.06
CA TYR A 7 -9.40 20.98 -26.77
C TYR A 7 -9.02 19.52 -27.04
N ARG A 8 -7.78 19.14 -26.71
CA ARG A 8 -7.52 17.73 -26.39
C ARG A 8 -8.22 17.46 -25.05
N SER A 9 -9.33 16.74 -25.07
CA SER A 9 -9.88 16.19 -23.83
C SER A 9 -8.95 15.07 -23.38
N LEU A 10 -8.07 15.40 -22.42
CA LEU A 10 -7.13 14.44 -21.83
C LEU A 10 -7.81 13.57 -20.77
N THR A 11 -9.07 13.84 -20.44
CA THR A 11 -9.83 13.09 -19.43
C THR A 11 -10.40 11.81 -20.06
N LEU A 12 -10.04 10.65 -19.51
CA LEU A 12 -10.61 9.35 -19.94
C LEU A 12 -12.06 9.24 -19.48
N TYR A 13 -12.30 9.60 -18.22
CA TYR A 13 -13.63 9.67 -17.64
C TYR A 13 -13.70 10.82 -16.63
N GLU A 14 -14.88 11.40 -16.52
CA GLU A 14 -15.10 12.48 -15.56
C GLU A 14 -15.07 11.99 -14.11
N ARG A 15 -14.97 12.93 -13.17
CA ARG A 15 -14.94 12.61 -11.75
C ARG A 15 -16.22 11.86 -11.34
N GLN A 16 -16.09 10.61 -10.90
CA GLN A 16 -17.20 9.83 -10.36
C GLN A 16 -16.85 9.23 -8.99
N PRO A 17 -17.84 8.89 -8.14
CA PRO A 17 -17.57 8.28 -6.86
C PRO A 17 -17.02 6.85 -7.04
N TRP A 18 -16.20 6.43 -6.09
CA TRP A 18 -15.84 5.02 -5.92
C TRP A 18 -16.27 4.55 -4.51
N THR A 19 -16.52 3.25 -4.38
CA THR A 19 -17.11 2.67 -3.17
C THR A 19 -16.21 1.66 -2.49
N TYR A 20 -16.38 1.54 -1.17
CA TYR A 20 -15.79 0.50 -0.35
C TYR A 20 -16.89 -0.38 0.23
N GLN A 21 -16.66 -1.69 0.24
CA GLN A 21 -17.56 -2.66 0.83
C GLN A 21 -16.76 -3.58 1.75
N GLN A 22 -17.13 -3.61 3.03
CA GLN A 22 -16.38 -4.36 4.04
C GLN A 22 -16.57 -5.87 3.91
N ALA A 23 -17.78 -6.32 3.60
CA ALA A 23 -18.11 -7.72 3.41
C ALA A 23 -19.38 -7.86 2.55
N PRO A 24 -19.65 -9.03 1.94
CA PRO A 24 -20.77 -9.22 1.02
C PRO A 24 -22.14 -8.83 1.59
N GLN A 25 -22.34 -8.97 2.91
CA GLN A 25 -23.57 -8.64 3.61
C GLN A 25 -23.80 -7.14 3.83
N PHE A 26 -22.77 -6.31 3.69
CA PHE A 26 -22.87 -4.87 3.88
C PHE A 26 -23.07 -4.16 2.56
N LEU A 27 -23.79 -3.04 2.57
CA LEU A 27 -23.93 -2.20 1.39
C LEU A 27 -22.62 -1.45 1.09
N PRO A 28 -22.25 -1.27 -0.20
CA PRO A 28 -21.15 -0.41 -0.57
C PRO A 28 -21.38 1.03 -0.11
N THR A 29 -20.33 1.66 0.43
CA THR A 29 -20.35 3.05 0.88
C THR A 29 -19.38 3.90 0.09
N ILE A 30 -19.65 5.20 -0.07
CA ILE A 30 -18.75 6.09 -0.80
C ILE A 30 -17.43 6.21 -0.05
N ALA A 31 -16.37 5.75 -0.68
CA ALA A 31 -15.00 5.84 -0.17
C ALA A 31 -14.27 7.06 -0.72
N GLY A 32 -14.77 7.68 -1.79
CA GLY A 32 -14.30 8.96 -2.30
C GLY A 32 -14.65 9.15 -3.76
N TYR A 33 -13.76 9.82 -4.52
CA TYR A 33 -13.96 10.12 -5.93
C TYR A 33 -12.70 9.80 -6.73
N VAL A 34 -12.89 9.40 -7.98
CA VAL A 34 -11.84 9.05 -8.92
C VAL A 34 -12.00 9.83 -10.22
N LYS A 35 -10.88 10.32 -10.76
CA LYS A 35 -10.78 10.94 -12.09
C LYS A 35 -9.53 10.39 -12.79
N ALA A 36 -9.64 10.06 -14.07
CA ALA A 36 -8.55 9.49 -14.85
C ALA A 36 -8.30 10.27 -16.14
N TRP A 37 -7.05 10.25 -16.56
CA TRP A 37 -6.57 10.89 -17.78
C TRP A 37 -5.89 9.88 -18.70
N SER A 38 -5.81 10.21 -19.99
CA SER A 38 -5.27 9.34 -21.03
C SER A 38 -3.76 9.14 -20.94
N GLU A 39 -3.10 9.85 -20.02
CA GLU A 39 -1.66 9.82 -19.75
C GLU A 39 -1.30 8.79 -18.66
N ASN A 40 -2.15 7.79 -18.41
CA ASN A 40 -2.00 6.80 -17.34
C ASN A 40 -1.93 7.42 -15.93
N VAL A 41 -2.57 8.59 -15.76
CA VAL A 41 -2.71 9.24 -14.46
C VAL A 41 -4.12 8.99 -13.94
N VAL A 42 -4.21 8.58 -12.69
CA VAL A 42 -5.46 8.48 -11.95
C VAL A 42 -5.33 9.26 -10.64
N GLN A 43 -6.27 10.14 -10.38
CA GLN A 43 -6.41 10.86 -9.12
C GLN A 43 -7.54 10.22 -8.33
N LEU A 44 -7.23 9.78 -7.10
CA LEU A 44 -8.22 9.34 -6.13
C LEU A 44 -8.23 10.27 -4.92
N THR A 45 -9.43 10.56 -4.43
CA THR A 45 -9.64 11.10 -3.10
C THR A 45 -10.17 10.01 -2.19
N VAL A 46 -9.79 10.01 -0.93
CA VAL A 46 -10.34 9.14 0.11
C VAL A 46 -11.14 10.00 1.09
N LYS A 47 -12.42 9.67 1.29
CA LYS A 47 -13.33 10.45 2.12
C LYS A 47 -12.93 10.31 3.59
N GLY A 48 -12.70 11.46 4.23
CA GLY A 48 -12.40 11.54 5.66
C GLY A 48 -11.01 11.05 6.05
N SER A 49 -10.04 11.06 5.12
CA SER A 49 -8.62 10.90 5.41
C SER A 49 -7.91 12.26 5.43
N GLY A 50 -6.85 12.37 6.22
CA GLY A 50 -5.90 13.48 6.20
C GLY A 50 -4.66 13.16 5.35
N HIS A 51 -3.49 13.61 5.81
CA HIS A 51 -2.22 13.46 5.10
C HIS A 51 -1.73 12.01 5.05
N PHE A 52 -1.98 11.23 6.11
CA PHE A 52 -1.56 9.84 6.22
C PHE A 52 -2.74 8.89 6.00
N VAL A 53 -3.18 8.82 4.76
CA VAL A 53 -4.39 8.07 4.35
C VAL A 53 -4.41 6.60 4.84
N PRO A 54 -3.31 5.81 4.77
CA PRO A 54 -3.32 4.45 5.30
C PRO A 54 -3.56 4.37 6.82
N MET A 55 -3.20 5.41 7.57
CA MET A 55 -3.40 5.48 9.02
C MET A 55 -4.85 5.87 9.35
N ASP A 56 -5.42 6.83 8.62
CA ASP A 56 -6.78 7.33 8.87
C ASP A 56 -7.87 6.39 8.34
N ARG A 57 -7.64 5.77 7.18
CA ARG A 57 -8.60 4.96 6.42
C ARG A 57 -7.94 3.68 5.89
N PRO A 58 -7.46 2.78 6.77
CA PRO A 58 -6.67 1.62 6.38
C PRO A 58 -7.40 0.70 5.38
N ALA A 59 -8.69 0.42 5.62
CA ALA A 59 -9.45 -0.52 4.79
C ALA A 59 -9.72 -0.01 3.37
N GLN A 60 -10.15 1.25 3.24
CA GLN A 60 -10.36 1.92 1.95
C GLN A 60 -9.05 2.03 1.17
N THR A 61 -7.96 2.39 1.88
CA THR A 61 -6.62 2.52 1.30
C THR A 61 -6.10 1.18 0.80
N LEU A 62 -6.31 0.10 1.55
CA LEU A 62 -5.93 -1.24 1.13
C LEU A 62 -6.66 -1.64 -0.16
N GLN A 63 -7.99 -1.43 -0.24
CA GLN A 63 -8.74 -1.71 -1.48
C GLN A 63 -8.22 -0.89 -2.66
N MET A 64 -7.94 0.41 -2.45
CA MET A 64 -7.35 1.27 -3.47
C MET A 64 -6.01 0.71 -3.99
N LEU A 65 -5.09 0.36 -3.07
CA LEU A 65 -3.77 -0.15 -3.41
C LEU A 65 -3.83 -1.53 -4.09
N VAL A 66 -4.66 -2.44 -3.59
CA VAL A 66 -4.83 -3.78 -4.19
C VAL A 66 -5.38 -3.67 -5.60
N ASN A 67 -6.41 -2.83 -5.84
CA ASN A 67 -6.95 -2.63 -7.18
C ASN A 67 -5.90 -2.00 -8.11
N PHE A 68 -5.13 -1.03 -7.63
CA PHE A 68 -4.02 -0.46 -8.40
C PHE A 68 -2.96 -1.51 -8.78
N LEU A 69 -2.47 -2.29 -7.81
CA LEU A 69 -1.43 -3.31 -8.02
C LEU A 69 -1.89 -4.45 -8.94
N ARG A 70 -3.19 -4.76 -8.93
CA ARG A 70 -3.82 -5.74 -9.84
C ARG A 70 -4.12 -5.16 -11.23
N ASN A 71 -3.69 -3.93 -11.53
CA ASN A 71 -4.00 -3.22 -12.77
C ASN A 71 -5.52 -3.13 -13.05
N ASN A 72 -6.32 -3.06 -11.98
CA ASN A 72 -7.77 -2.93 -12.04
C ASN A 72 -8.16 -1.45 -11.92
N TYR A 73 -8.68 -0.87 -13.01
CA TYR A 73 -9.09 0.52 -13.06
C TYR A 73 -10.44 0.80 -12.37
N ASN A 74 -11.16 -0.25 -11.96
CA ASN A 74 -12.37 -0.12 -11.14
C ASN A 74 -12.02 -0.20 -9.65
N TYR A 75 -11.83 0.96 -9.04
CA TYR A 75 -11.49 1.06 -7.61
C TYR A 75 -12.64 0.70 -6.67
N SER A 76 -13.85 0.49 -7.18
CA SER A 76 -15.01 0.01 -6.41
C SER A 76 -15.06 -1.51 -6.27
N THR A 77 -14.14 -2.25 -6.91
CA THR A 77 -14.06 -3.72 -6.76
C THR A 77 -13.68 -4.08 -5.32
N PRO A 78 -14.52 -4.84 -4.59
CA PRO A 78 -14.21 -5.27 -3.23
C PRO A 78 -13.07 -6.30 -3.21
N ILE A 79 -12.33 -6.34 -2.09
CA ILE A 79 -11.16 -7.22 -1.89
C ILE A 79 -11.44 -8.34 -0.89
N PHE A 80 -12.55 -9.07 -1.08
CA PHE A 80 -12.96 -10.15 -0.15
C PHE A 80 -12.01 -11.34 -0.15
N ASP A 81 -11.15 -11.46 -1.16
CA ASP A 81 -10.14 -12.50 -1.31
C ASP A 81 -8.83 -12.18 -0.59
N VAL A 82 -8.66 -10.96 -0.08
CA VAL A 82 -7.46 -10.54 0.64
C VAL A 82 -7.60 -10.87 2.12
N ASP A 83 -6.67 -11.70 2.62
CA ASP A 83 -6.57 -11.99 4.04
C ASP A 83 -6.12 -10.74 4.81
N THR A 84 -6.99 -10.25 5.69
CA THR A 84 -6.74 -9.09 6.56
C THR A 84 -6.55 -9.50 8.02
N THR A 85 -6.50 -10.80 8.30
CA THR A 85 -6.26 -11.30 9.66
C THR A 85 -4.87 -10.88 10.13
N PRO A 86 -4.75 -10.25 11.31
CA PRO A 86 -3.45 -9.96 11.88
C PRO A 86 -2.66 -11.27 12.04
N GLN A 87 -1.52 -11.36 11.37
CA GLN A 87 -0.64 -12.51 11.54
C GLN A 87 0.02 -12.43 12.92
N PRO A 88 0.19 -13.57 13.62
CA PRO A 88 0.85 -13.59 14.91
C PRO A 88 2.28 -13.06 14.76
N THR A 89 2.72 -12.28 15.74
CA THR A 89 4.12 -11.89 15.85
C THR A 89 4.96 -13.16 15.89
N LEU A 90 5.91 -13.27 14.98
CA LEU A 90 6.86 -14.38 15.00
C LEU A 90 7.50 -14.41 16.39
N ALA A 91 7.51 -15.59 17.02
CA ALA A 91 8.12 -15.76 18.33
C ALA A 91 9.56 -15.21 18.27
N PRO A 92 10.02 -14.46 19.29
CA PRO A 92 11.40 -13.99 19.31
C PRO A 92 12.30 -15.20 19.15
N ILE A 93 13.00 -15.24 18.02
CA ILE A 93 13.96 -16.28 17.68
C ILE A 93 14.95 -16.34 18.84
N SER A 94 15.30 -17.54 19.33
CA SER A 94 16.38 -17.67 20.32
C SER A 94 17.61 -16.92 19.80
N PRO A 95 18.42 -16.27 20.68
CA PRO A 95 19.56 -15.50 20.23
C PRO A 95 20.40 -16.37 19.30
N PRO A 96 20.49 -16.01 18.00
CA PRO A 96 21.09 -16.91 17.05
C PRO A 96 22.55 -17.13 17.45
N LYS A 97 23.04 -18.38 17.32
CA LYS A 97 24.48 -18.70 17.41
C LYS A 97 25.24 -18.18 16.18
N CYS A 98 24.85 -17.02 15.69
CA CYS A 98 25.38 -16.39 14.51
C CYS A 98 25.89 -15.00 14.91
N THR A 99 26.76 -14.48 14.05
CA THR A 99 27.16 -13.09 14.10
C THR A 99 25.94 -12.16 14.08
N ARG A 100 26.05 -10.98 14.72
CA ARG A 100 24.98 -9.98 14.78
C ARG A 100 24.47 -9.61 13.38
N LYS A 101 25.38 -9.51 12.40
CA LYS A 101 25.02 -9.19 11.02
C LYS A 101 24.11 -10.28 10.42
N GLU A 102 24.42 -11.54 10.65
CA GLU A 102 23.60 -12.67 10.20
C GLU A 102 22.26 -12.74 10.92
N SER A 103 22.21 -12.37 12.21
CA SER A 103 20.96 -12.26 12.98
C SER A 103 20.01 -11.22 12.41
N ASP A 104 20.56 -10.08 11.98
CA ASP A 104 19.78 -8.95 11.48
C ASP A 104 19.42 -9.14 9.99
N ARG A 105 19.81 -10.26 9.34
CA ARG A 105 19.52 -10.52 7.93
C ARG A 105 18.06 -10.93 7.73
N ILE A 106 17.34 -10.25 6.84
CA ILE A 106 16.01 -10.67 6.40
C ILE A 106 16.19 -11.70 5.29
N ILE A 107 15.85 -12.95 5.58
CA ILE A 107 16.02 -14.09 4.67
C ILE A 107 14.71 -14.36 3.89
N SER A 108 13.57 -14.01 4.48
CA SER A 108 12.24 -14.13 3.86
C SER A 108 11.34 -12.99 4.35
N MET A 109 10.36 -12.61 3.54
CA MET A 109 9.30 -11.67 3.90
C MET A 109 7.93 -12.31 3.64
N PRO A 110 6.93 -12.08 4.49
CA PRO A 110 5.57 -12.49 4.19
C PRO A 110 5.11 -11.95 2.83
N GLY A 111 4.58 -12.81 1.97
CA GLY A 111 4.12 -12.44 0.63
C GLY A 111 5.22 -12.32 -0.43
N LEU A 112 6.47 -12.67 -0.12
CA LEU A 112 7.57 -12.74 -1.07
C LEU A 112 7.89 -14.21 -1.40
N ASP A 113 7.49 -14.68 -2.57
CA ASP A 113 7.68 -16.06 -3.05
C ASP A 113 8.95 -16.25 -3.89
N TRP A 114 9.72 -15.20 -4.13
CA TRP A 114 10.94 -15.21 -4.93
C TRP A 114 12.20 -14.79 -4.15
N SER A 115 13.37 -15.26 -4.62
CA SER A 115 14.66 -14.92 -4.00
C SER A 115 15.15 -13.54 -4.45
N LEU A 116 15.42 -12.67 -3.48
CA LEU A 116 15.99 -11.35 -3.75
C LEU A 116 17.43 -11.48 -4.28
N PRO A 117 17.84 -10.67 -5.27
CA PRO A 117 19.19 -10.67 -5.81
C PRO A 117 20.21 -9.97 -4.89
N PHE A 118 19.76 -9.39 -3.77
CA PHE A 118 20.57 -8.69 -2.79
C PHE A 118 20.27 -9.18 -1.37
N LYS A 119 21.20 -8.95 -0.46
CA LYS A 119 21.03 -9.23 0.96
C LYS A 119 20.48 -7.97 1.61
N GLN A 120 19.44 -8.10 2.42
CA GLN A 120 18.92 -7.00 3.21
C GLN A 120 18.99 -7.34 4.70
N TYR A 121 19.16 -6.30 5.51
CA TYR A 121 19.37 -6.41 6.94
C TYR A 121 18.51 -5.35 7.66
N SER A 122 17.91 -5.72 8.78
CA SER A 122 17.11 -4.84 9.63
C SER A 122 17.36 -5.16 11.09
N GLY A 123 17.53 -4.13 11.91
CA GLY A 123 17.79 -4.33 13.33
C GLY A 123 17.78 -3.04 14.11
N PHE A 124 18.28 -3.10 15.34
CA PHE A 124 18.39 -1.94 16.22
C PHE A 124 19.84 -1.77 16.70
N LEU A 125 20.34 -0.55 16.66
CA LEU A 125 21.60 -0.13 17.27
C LEU A 125 21.30 0.61 18.57
N LYS A 126 22.07 0.35 19.63
CA LYS A 126 21.96 1.13 20.87
C LYS A 126 22.60 2.50 20.64
N GLY A 127 21.80 3.55 20.67
CA GLY A 127 22.28 4.94 20.57
C GLY A 127 22.50 5.59 21.94
N SER A 128 21.72 5.17 22.94
CA SER A 128 21.87 5.55 24.35
C SER A 128 21.25 4.47 25.25
N ASP A 129 21.21 4.69 26.56
CA ASP A 129 20.57 3.77 27.51
C ASP A 129 19.05 3.67 27.35
N THR A 130 18.42 4.68 26.74
CA THR A 130 16.96 4.74 26.58
C THR A 130 16.51 4.71 25.11
N HIS A 131 17.43 4.85 24.15
CA HIS A 131 17.10 4.94 22.74
C HIS A 131 17.84 3.90 21.90
N MET A 132 17.05 3.21 21.09
CA MET A 132 17.51 2.33 20.04
C MET A 132 17.27 3.01 18.70
N LEU A 133 18.27 2.99 17.83
CA LEU A 133 18.15 3.43 16.44
C LEU A 133 17.76 2.22 15.59
N HIS A 134 16.56 2.23 15.02
CA HIS A 134 16.19 1.27 13.98
C HIS A 134 17.02 1.54 12.72
N TYR A 135 17.47 0.48 12.06
CA TYR A 135 18.15 0.57 10.78
C TYR A 135 17.63 -0.49 9.82
N TRP A 136 17.69 -0.17 8.53
CA TRP A 136 17.52 -1.10 7.41
C TRP A 136 18.54 -0.77 6.33
N TYR A 137 19.23 -1.78 5.78
CA TYR A 137 20.16 -1.59 4.66
C TYR A 137 20.22 -2.82 3.75
N SER A 138 20.64 -2.63 2.50
CA SER A 138 20.87 -3.71 1.51
C SER A 138 22.29 -3.66 0.92
N ILE A 139 22.83 -4.84 0.59
CA ILE A 139 24.13 -5.09 -0.07
C ILE A 139 23.99 -6.20 -1.10
#